data_AF-A0A502MIJ9-F1
#
_entry.id   AF-A0A502MIJ9-F1
#
_cell.length_a   1.000
_cell.length_b   1.000
_cell.length_c   1.000
_cell.angle_alpha   90.00
_cell.angle_beta   90.00
_cell.angle_gamma   90.00
#
_symmetry.space_group_name_H-M   'P 1'
#
loop_
_entity.id
_entity.type
_entity.pdbx_description
1 polymer ?
#
loop_
_entity_poly.entity_id
_entity_poly.type
_entity_poly.pdbx_seq_one_letter_code
_entity_poly.pdbx_strand_id
1 'polypeptide(L)'
;MRALHPAIAATAVLAAGQALAAGIDLSKPYGDKYGCINRNGQQVAADKMLLLTGKELITAASACTFSDKHPQADGSLVVTAKCEAEGEEGQAPAKLTIKRSAKDAKKLVVADEDGNVMGEVARCK
;
A
#
# COMPACT_ATOMS: atom_id res chain seq x y z
N MET A 1 53.99 31.50 36.32
CA MET A 1 53.08 30.38 36.05
C MET A 1 51.97 30.88 35.14
N ARG A 2 51.92 30.40 33.88
CA ARG A 2 50.91 30.79 32.89
C ARG A 2 50.30 29.50 32.36
N ALA A 3 49.16 29.10 32.92
CA ALA A 3 48.48 27.86 32.57
C ALA A 3 47.64 28.07 31.30
N LEU A 4 48.08 27.47 30.19
CA LEU A 4 47.25 27.28 29.00
C LEU A 4 46.20 26.21 29.32
N HIS A 5 44.93 26.56 29.14
CA HIS A 5 43.83 25.59 29.17
C HIS A 5 43.44 25.28 27.71
N PRO A 6 43.45 24.02 27.26
CA PRO A 6 42.89 23.66 25.97
C PRO A 6 41.37 23.52 26.12
N ALA A 7 40.61 24.27 25.32
CA ALA A 7 39.18 24.06 25.18
C ALA A 7 38.94 22.87 24.24
N ILE A 8 38.52 21.73 24.79
CA ILE A 8 38.08 20.57 24.02
C ILE A 8 36.63 20.83 23.59
N ALA A 9 36.42 21.22 22.32
CA ALA A 9 35.10 21.29 21.72
C ALA A 9 34.67 19.88 21.29
N ALA A 10 33.75 19.27 22.05
CA ALA A 10 33.13 18.00 21.68
C ALA A 10 32.02 18.25 20.66
N THR A 11 32.27 17.92 19.39
CA THR A 11 31.26 17.87 18.33
C THR A 11 30.37 16.64 18.53
N ALA A 12 29.18 16.83 19.08
CA ALA A 12 28.15 15.79 19.12
C ALA A 12 27.63 15.53 17.70
N VAL A 13 28.04 14.41 17.10
CA VAL A 13 27.47 13.92 15.85
C VAL A 13 26.07 13.37 16.16
N LEU A 14 25.05 14.14 15.84
CA LEU A 14 23.66 13.66 15.81
C LEU A 14 23.53 12.65 14.68
N ALA A 15 23.62 11.36 15.02
CA ALA A 15 23.24 10.28 14.12
C ALA A 15 21.72 10.35 13.90
N ALA A 16 21.30 11.10 12.88
CA ALA A 16 19.94 11.03 12.36
C ALA A 16 19.76 9.67 11.68
N GLY A 17 19.28 8.69 12.43
CA GLY A 17 18.86 7.40 11.88
C GLY A 17 17.72 7.64 10.90
N GLN A 18 17.99 7.50 9.61
CA GLN A 18 16.95 7.49 8.59
C GLN A 18 16.08 6.26 8.84
N ALA A 19 14.90 6.45 9.41
CA ALA A 19 13.92 5.39 9.53
C ALA A 19 13.45 5.03 8.12
N LEU A 20 13.98 3.93 7.57
CA LEU A 20 13.45 3.35 6.34
C LEU A 20 12.00 2.92 6.60
N ALA A 21 11.09 3.44 5.80
CA ALA A 21 9.68 3.07 5.90
C ALA A 21 9.53 1.59 5.52
N ALA A 22 8.94 0.80 6.41
CA ALA A 22 8.71 -0.62 6.15
C ALA A 22 7.75 -0.79 4.96
N GLY A 23 8.23 -1.46 3.92
CA GLY A 23 7.46 -1.73 2.70
C GLY A 23 6.15 -2.48 2.93
N ILE A 24 5.34 -2.56 1.88
CA ILE A 24 4.06 -3.28 1.89
C ILE A 24 4.29 -4.76 1.59
N ASP A 25 3.85 -5.63 2.51
CA ASP A 25 3.76 -7.08 2.29
C ASP A 25 2.32 -7.50 1.98
N LEU A 26 2.14 -8.10 0.80
CA LEU A 26 0.87 -8.64 0.30
C LEU A 26 0.84 -10.18 0.29
N SER A 27 1.68 -10.83 1.10
CA SER A 27 1.65 -12.29 1.31
C SER A 27 0.30 -12.79 1.87
N LYS A 28 -0.47 -11.89 2.49
CA LYS A 28 -1.83 -12.12 2.97
C LYS A 28 -2.80 -11.15 2.29
N PRO A 29 -4.06 -11.57 2.06
CA PRO A 29 -5.07 -10.69 1.50
C PRO A 29 -5.48 -9.61 2.50
N TYR A 30 -5.80 -8.44 1.96
CA TYR A 30 -6.39 -7.31 2.66
C TYR A 30 -7.71 -6.99 1.99
N GLY A 31 -8.73 -6.61 2.76
CA GLY A 31 -9.98 -6.17 2.20
C GLY A 31 -10.76 -5.30 3.16
N ASP A 32 -11.82 -4.70 2.65
CA ASP A 32 -12.89 -4.22 3.51
C ASP A 32 -13.71 -5.41 4.07
N LYS A 33 -14.80 -5.11 4.77
CA LYS A 33 -15.69 -6.13 5.32
C LYS A 33 -16.12 -7.15 4.26
N TYR A 34 -16.53 -6.69 3.08
CA TYR A 34 -17.11 -7.53 2.04
C TYR A 34 -16.04 -8.20 1.19
N GLY A 35 -14.95 -7.51 0.88
CA GLY A 35 -13.77 -8.09 0.23
C GLY A 35 -13.21 -9.26 1.00
N CYS A 36 -13.07 -9.14 2.33
CA CYS A 36 -12.59 -10.25 3.14
C CYS A 36 -13.60 -11.41 3.26
N ILE A 37 -14.91 -11.14 3.21
CA ILE A 37 -15.93 -12.20 3.16
C ILE A 37 -15.84 -12.94 1.84
N ASN A 38 -15.74 -12.23 0.71
CA ASN A 38 -15.81 -12.81 -0.63
C ASN A 38 -14.48 -13.34 -1.16
N ARG A 39 -13.40 -13.30 -0.37
CA ARG A 39 -12.05 -13.71 -0.79
C ARG A 39 -11.93 -15.15 -1.29
N ASN A 40 -12.87 -16.04 -0.93
CA ASN A 40 -12.90 -17.43 -1.37
C ASN A 40 -14.03 -17.69 -2.39
N GLY A 41 -14.53 -16.64 -3.06
CA GLY A 41 -15.56 -16.75 -4.10
C GLY A 41 -17.01 -16.71 -3.58
N GLN A 42 -17.23 -16.29 -2.34
CA GLN A 42 -18.59 -15.97 -1.88
C GLN A 42 -19.13 -14.71 -2.61
N GLN A 43 -20.45 -14.53 -2.60
CA GLN A 43 -21.14 -13.42 -3.28
C GLN A 43 -21.96 -12.57 -2.30
N VAL A 44 -21.42 -12.30 -1.11
CA VAL A 44 -22.10 -11.52 -0.06
C VAL A 44 -21.85 -10.04 -0.29
N ALA A 45 -22.86 -9.32 -0.78
CA ALA A 45 -22.79 -7.89 -1.13
C ALA A 45 -21.53 -7.58 -1.97
N ALA A 46 -21.35 -8.35 -3.04
CA ALA A 46 -20.22 -8.22 -3.95
C ALA A 46 -20.17 -6.83 -4.61
N ASP A 47 -21.31 -6.13 -4.70
CA ASP A 47 -21.43 -4.74 -5.15
C ASP A 47 -20.69 -3.71 -4.27
N LYS A 48 -20.15 -4.14 -3.12
CA LYS A 48 -19.45 -3.28 -2.15
C LYS A 48 -18.05 -3.75 -1.82
N MET A 49 -17.52 -4.75 -2.53
CA MET A 49 -16.26 -5.35 -2.14
C MET A 49 -15.06 -4.56 -2.62
N LEU A 50 -14.05 -4.50 -1.77
CA LEU A 50 -12.68 -4.15 -2.12
C LEU A 50 -11.74 -5.19 -1.53
N LEU A 51 -11.07 -5.95 -2.39
CA LEU A 51 -10.14 -7.02 -2.01
C LEU A 51 -8.80 -6.81 -2.72
N LEU A 52 -7.76 -6.62 -1.92
CA LEU A 52 -6.37 -6.51 -2.34
C LEU A 52 -5.64 -7.80 -1.98
N THR A 53 -5.07 -8.46 -2.99
CA THR A 53 -4.25 -9.66 -2.80
C THR A 53 -2.81 -9.43 -3.24
N GLY A 54 -1.98 -10.45 -3.14
CA GLY A 54 -0.64 -10.43 -3.72
C GLY A 54 -0.62 -10.36 -5.25
N LYS A 55 -1.75 -10.52 -5.95
CA LYS A 55 -1.77 -10.59 -7.41
C LYS A 55 -2.80 -9.66 -8.04
N GLU A 56 -3.81 -9.24 -7.30
CA GLU A 56 -5.02 -8.67 -7.86
C GLU A 56 -5.61 -7.61 -6.93
N LEU A 57 -6.27 -6.62 -7.51
CA LEU A 57 -7.24 -5.77 -6.85
C LEU A 57 -8.61 -6.09 -7.44
N ILE A 58 -9.53 -6.58 -6.61
CA ILE A 58 -10.89 -6.93 -7.01
C ILE A 58 -11.85 -5.93 -6.38
N THR A 59 -12.70 -5.35 -7.20
CA THR A 59 -13.78 -4.46 -6.80
C THR A 59 -15.12 -5.01 -7.29
N ALA A 60 -16.21 -4.35 -6.93
CA ALA A 60 -17.53 -4.62 -7.48
C ALA A 60 -17.65 -4.44 -9.00
N ALA A 61 -16.83 -3.58 -9.59
CA ALA A 61 -16.96 -3.16 -10.99
C ALA A 61 -15.78 -3.59 -11.87
N SER A 62 -14.70 -4.10 -11.27
CA SER A 62 -13.50 -4.47 -12.01
C SER A 62 -12.59 -5.43 -11.24
N ALA A 63 -11.83 -6.21 -11.99
CA ALA A 63 -10.72 -7.00 -11.50
C ALA A 63 -9.42 -6.56 -12.18
N CYS A 64 -8.45 -6.14 -11.39
CA CYS A 64 -7.15 -5.66 -11.86
C CYS A 64 -6.05 -6.65 -11.49
N THR A 65 -5.50 -7.36 -12.47
CA THR A 65 -4.38 -8.28 -12.29
C THR A 65 -3.06 -7.53 -12.37
N PHE A 66 -2.21 -7.67 -11.35
CA PHE A 66 -0.91 -7.00 -11.27
C PHE A 66 0.08 -7.62 -12.25
N SER A 67 0.67 -6.80 -13.11
CA SER A 67 1.77 -7.19 -13.98
C SER A 67 3.12 -6.92 -13.32
N ASP A 68 3.24 -5.80 -12.59
CA ASP A 68 4.49 -5.34 -11.99
C ASP A 68 4.27 -4.69 -10.64
N LYS A 69 5.32 -4.74 -9.82
CA LYS A 69 5.33 -4.19 -8.46
C LYS A 69 6.62 -3.42 -8.22
N HIS A 70 6.50 -2.18 -7.78
CA HIS A 70 7.61 -1.28 -7.58
C HIS A 70 7.56 -0.67 -6.17
N PRO A 71 8.26 -1.28 -5.19
CA PRO A 71 8.40 -0.71 -3.85
C PRO A 71 9.06 0.66 -3.91
N GLN A 72 8.54 1.60 -3.13
CA GLN A 72 9.04 2.97 -3.06
C GLN A 72 9.87 3.19 -1.79
N ALA A 73 10.75 4.21 -1.83
CA ALA A 73 11.57 4.59 -0.67
C ALA A 73 10.74 5.08 0.53
N ASP A 74 9.52 5.59 0.28
CA ASP A 74 8.56 6.01 1.31
C ASP A 74 7.77 4.84 1.93
N GLY A 75 8.09 3.60 1.54
CA GLY A 75 7.44 2.38 2.02
C GLY A 75 6.10 2.07 1.34
N SER A 76 5.64 2.91 0.42
CA SER A 76 4.52 2.59 -0.45
C SER A 76 4.89 1.55 -1.51
N LEU A 77 3.88 1.00 -2.16
CA LEU A 77 4.00 0.06 -3.25
C LEU A 77 3.20 0.58 -4.44
N VAL A 78 3.89 0.92 -5.52
CA VAL A 78 3.25 1.22 -6.81
C VAL A 78 3.13 -0.09 -7.57
N VAL A 79 1.96 -0.38 -8.12
CA VAL A 79 1.74 -1.56 -8.97
C VAL A 79 1.20 -1.14 -10.32
N THR A 80 1.67 -1.81 -11.36
CA THR A 80 1.06 -1.76 -12.69
C THR A 80 0.15 -2.96 -12.83
N ALA A 81 -1.04 -2.77 -13.39
CA ALA A 81 -2.07 -3.78 -13.49
C ALA A 81 -2.76 -3.73 -14.86
N LYS A 82 -3.45 -4.82 -15.19
CA LYS A 82 -4.42 -4.90 -16.28
C LYS A 82 -5.79 -5.12 -15.67
N CYS A 83 -6.72 -4.21 -15.93
CA CYS A 83 -8.06 -4.19 -15.35
C CYS A 83 -9.10 -4.59 -16.38
N GLU A 84 -9.97 -5.51 -15.99
CA GLU A 84 -11.19 -5.87 -16.70
C GLU A 84 -12.35 -5.22 -15.96
N ALA A 85 -13.09 -4.35 -16.65
CA ALA A 85 -14.30 -3.73 -16.12
C ALA A 85 -15.51 -4.59 -16.49
N GLU A 86 -16.46 -4.72 -15.57
CA GLU A 86 -17.69 -5.46 -15.84
C GLU A 86 -18.46 -4.80 -16.99
N GLY A 87 -18.76 -5.58 -18.03
CA GLY A 87 -19.52 -5.12 -19.20
C GLY A 87 -18.69 -4.43 -20.29
N GLU A 88 -17.36 -4.35 -20.15
CA GLU A 88 -16.48 -3.86 -21.21
C GLU A 88 -15.67 -4.99 -21.87
N GLU A 89 -15.37 -4.84 -23.16
CA GLU A 89 -14.51 -5.77 -23.89
C GLU A 89 -13.03 -5.41 -23.72
N GLY A 90 -12.27 -6.31 -23.09
CA GLY A 90 -10.81 -6.23 -23.03
C GLY A 90 -10.25 -5.73 -21.70
N GLN A 91 -8.93 -5.51 -21.69
CA GLN A 91 -8.18 -5.12 -20.50
C GLN A 91 -7.56 -3.74 -20.68
N ALA A 92 -7.74 -2.85 -19.70
CA ALA A 92 -7.09 -1.54 -19.66
C ALA A 92 -5.88 -1.57 -18.71
N PRO A 93 -4.72 -0.99 -19.09
CA PRO A 93 -3.63 -0.82 -18.16
C PRO A 93 -4.02 0.19 -17.07
N ALA A 94 -3.62 -0.07 -15.83
CA ALA A 94 -3.81 0.83 -14.70
C ALA A 94 -2.57 0.87 -13.83
N LYS A 95 -2.38 1.98 -13.13
CA LYS A 95 -1.37 2.13 -12.09
C LYS A 95 -2.05 2.44 -10.78
N LEU A 96 -1.66 1.72 -9.73
CA LEU A 96 -2.25 1.84 -8.40
C LEU A 96 -1.14 2.10 -7.38
N THR A 97 -1.46 2.90 -6.37
CA THR A 97 -0.58 3.14 -5.23
C THR A 97 -1.18 2.54 -3.98
N ILE A 98 -0.42 1.68 -3.31
CA ILE A 98 -0.78 1.04 -2.05
C ILE A 98 0.14 1.59 -0.97
N LYS A 99 -0.42 2.20 0.07
CA LYS A 99 0.34 2.78 1.17
C LYS A 99 -0.29 2.48 2.51
N ARG A 100 0.49 2.57 3.60
CA ARG A 100 -0.09 2.49 4.94
C ARG A 100 -1.03 3.66 5.18
N SER A 101 -2.15 3.40 5.85
CA SER A 101 -3.05 4.49 6.25
C SER A 101 -2.36 5.39 7.27
N ALA A 102 -2.44 6.70 7.04
CA ALA A 102 -2.01 7.70 8.01
C ALA A 102 -2.90 7.70 9.28
N LYS A 103 -4.12 7.14 9.18
CA LYS A 103 -5.08 7.05 10.29
C LYS A 103 -4.86 5.76 11.10
N ASP A 104 -4.44 4.68 10.46
CA ASP A 104 -4.20 3.38 11.10
C ASP A 104 -3.11 2.59 10.36
N ALA A 105 -1.91 2.52 10.95
CA ALA A 105 -0.75 1.86 10.33
C ALA A 105 -0.93 0.34 10.07
N LYS A 106 -1.97 -0.29 10.62
CA LYS A 106 -2.34 -1.70 10.36
C LYS A 106 -3.16 -1.87 9.08
N LYS A 107 -3.65 -0.77 8.51
CA LYS A 107 -4.47 -0.76 7.30
C LYS A 107 -3.68 -0.19 6.12
N LEU A 108 -4.13 -0.57 4.94
CA LEU A 108 -3.62 -0.07 3.68
C LEU A 108 -4.67 0.81 3.01
N VAL A 109 -4.21 1.84 2.31
CA VAL A 109 -5.02 2.66 1.42
C VAL A 109 -4.62 2.30 0.00
N VAL A 110 -5.63 2.03 -0.82
CA VAL A 110 -5.47 1.82 -2.26
C VAL A 110 -5.94 3.09 -2.96
N ALA A 111 -5.10 3.63 -3.84
CA ALA A 111 -5.41 4.78 -4.65
C ALA A 111 -5.08 4.51 -6.12
N ASP A 112 -5.80 5.17 -7.02
CA ASP A 112 -5.51 5.16 -8.46
C ASP A 112 -4.28 6.03 -8.79
N GLU A 113 -4.00 6.19 -10.08
CA GLU A 113 -2.84 6.97 -10.55
C GLU A 113 -2.96 8.47 -10.28
N ASP A 114 -4.18 8.99 -10.23
CA ASP A 114 -4.50 10.38 -9.91
C ASP A 114 -4.47 10.64 -8.39
N GLY A 115 -4.32 9.59 -7.58
CA GLY A 115 -4.29 9.65 -6.13
C GLY A 115 -5.68 9.63 -5.49
N ASN A 116 -6.75 9.38 -6.25
CA ASN A 116 -8.08 9.18 -5.70
C ASN A 116 -8.10 7.89 -4.89
N VAL A 117 -8.62 7.97 -3.67
CA VAL A 117 -8.67 6.82 -2.77
C VAL A 117 -9.83 5.92 -3.17
N MET A 118 -9.51 4.70 -3.60
CA MET A 118 -10.48 3.64 -3.88
C MET A 118 -11.03 3.05 -2.57
N GLY A 119 -10.20 2.98 -1.53
CA GLY A 119 -10.64 2.57 -0.20
C GLY A 119 -9.51 2.26 0.77
N GLU A 120 -9.90 2.00 2.02
CA GLU A 120 -9.02 1.56 3.09
C GLU A 120 -9.33 0.09 3.45
N VAL A 121 -8.32 -0.76 3.46
CA VAL A 121 -8.43 -2.20 3.65
C VAL A 121 -7.61 -2.68 4.84
N ALA A 122 -8.13 -3.68 5.54
CA ALA A 122 -7.46 -4.33 6.66
C ALA A 122 -7.07 -5.76 6.28
N ARG A 123 -6.05 -6.32 6.94
CA ARG A 123 -5.66 -7.72 6.70
C ARG A 123 -6.85 -8.64 7.00
N CYS A 124 -7.21 -9.49 6.05
CA CYS A 124 -8.26 -10.47 6.26
C CYS A 124 -7.83 -11.53 7.30
N LYS A 125 -8.78 -12.00 8.11
CA LYS A 125 -8.55 -13.00 9.16
C LYS A 125 -8.45 -14.42 8.63
#